data_AF-A0A7J5WSI0-F1
#
_entry.id   AF-A0A7J5WSI0-F1
#
_cell.length_a   1.000
_cell.length_b   1.000
_cell.length_c   1.000
_cell.angle_alpha   90.00
_cell.angle_beta   90.00
_cell.angle_gamma   90.00
#
_symmetry.space_group_name_H-M   'P 1'
#
loop_
_entity.id
_entity.type
_entity.pdbx_description
1 polymer ?
#
loop_
_entity_poly.entity_id
_entity_poly.type
_entity_poly.pdbx_seq_one_letter_code
_entity_poly.pdbx_strand_id
1 'polypeptide(L)'
;MNIASKFWEELKQESANTKILLAAVPFDKADFKPHEKSMSLKALASHVAEINGWWKECLVQDELDFSKDMGAPKQYHSTEDIVAWHDELLVKAEQILSNTPDEAFAKPWTMRNGEIIYFTLPKEQVVRTWCL
;
A
#
# COMPACT_ATOMS: atom_id res chain seq x y z
N MET A 1 3.28 -21.06 13.17
CA MET A 1 3.23 -19.71 12.60
C MET A 1 2.42 -19.79 11.31
N ASN A 2 1.28 -19.11 11.25
CA ASN A 2 0.37 -19.11 10.10
C ASN A 2 0.84 -18.10 9.03
N ILE A 3 0.20 -18.06 7.86
CA ILE A 3 0.64 -17.20 6.74
C ILE A 3 0.60 -15.73 7.16
N ALA A 4 -0.49 -15.30 7.78
CA ALA A 4 -0.68 -13.91 8.21
C ALA A 4 0.41 -13.44 9.19
N SER A 5 0.83 -14.28 10.14
CA SER A 5 1.87 -13.93 11.11
C SER A 5 3.22 -13.67 10.44
N LYS A 6 3.59 -14.44 9.41
CA LYS A 6 4.85 -14.26 8.68
C LYS A 6 4.88 -12.92 7.94
N PHE A 7 3.79 -12.62 7.22
CA PHE A 7 3.67 -11.34 6.53
C PHE A 7 3.65 -10.15 7.49
N TRP A 8 3.02 -10.30 8.66
CA TRP A 8 3.01 -9.25 9.67
C TRP A 8 4.41 -8.95 10.21
N GLU A 9 5.22 -9.98 10.48
CA GLU A 9 6.60 -9.79 10.96
C GLU A 9 7.46 -9.03 9.94
N GLU A 10 7.35 -9.39 8.65
CA GLU A 10 8.04 -8.70 7.55
C GLU A 10 7.54 -7.25 7.40
N LEU A 11 6.22 -7.06 7.31
CA LEU A 11 5.59 -5.74 7.15
C LEU A 11 5.98 -4.78 8.28
N LYS A 12 6.03 -5.27 9.51
CA LYS A 12 6.42 -4.47 10.69
C LYS A 12 7.87 -3.98 10.60
N GLN A 13 8.79 -4.82 10.10
CA GLN A 13 10.18 -4.44 9.91
C GLN A 13 10.33 -3.39 8.80
N GLU A 14 9.73 -3.64 7.63
CA GLU A 14 9.80 -2.71 6.50
C GLU A 14 9.12 -1.38 6.82
N SER A 15 7.96 -1.41 7.46
CA SER A 15 7.21 -0.20 7.83
C SER A 15 7.97 0.68 8.82
N ALA A 16 8.83 0.13 9.67
CA ALA A 16 9.68 0.90 10.56
C ALA A 16 10.73 1.70 9.78
N ASN A 17 11.35 1.10 8.77
CA ASN A 17 12.31 1.77 7.88
C ASN A 17 11.61 2.84 7.02
N THR A 18 10.45 2.52 6.46
CA THR A 18 9.65 3.47 5.68
C THR A 18 9.27 4.68 6.52
N LYS A 19 8.88 4.50 7.78
CA LYS A 19 8.56 5.62 8.69
C LYS A 19 9.75 6.56 8.89
N ILE A 20 10.96 6.02 9.04
CA ILE A 20 12.18 6.83 9.16
C ILE A 20 12.40 7.67 7.89
N LEU A 21 12.21 7.08 6.71
CA LEU A 21 12.35 7.77 5.43
C LEU A 21 11.30 8.86 5.25
N LEU A 22 10.04 8.57 5.57
CA LEU A 22 8.95 9.55 5.48
C LEU A 22 9.17 10.73 6.43
N ALA A 23 9.66 10.47 7.64
CA ALA A 23 10.00 11.51 8.61
C ALA A 23 11.15 12.43 8.15
N ALA A 24 11.99 11.98 7.21
CA ALA A 24 13.09 12.75 6.65
C ALA A 24 12.70 13.60 5.42
N VAL A 25 11.43 13.53 4.95
CA VAL A 25 10.99 14.27 3.76
C VAL A 25 10.98 15.77 4.03
N PRO A 26 11.75 16.58 3.28
CA PRO A 26 11.75 18.04 3.41
C PRO A 26 10.51 18.65 2.73
N PHE A 27 9.45 18.90 3.52
CA PHE A 27 8.20 19.45 3.00
C PHE A 27 8.30 20.90 2.51
N ASP A 28 9.31 21.66 2.94
CA ASP A 28 9.69 22.94 2.34
C ASP A 28 10.12 22.80 0.86
N LYS A 29 10.41 21.57 0.41
CA LYS A 29 10.73 21.20 -0.97
C LYS A 29 9.72 20.20 -1.56
N ALA A 30 8.50 20.17 -1.03
CA ALA A 30 7.44 19.25 -1.45
C ALA A 30 7.21 19.19 -2.98
N ASP A 31 7.32 20.33 -3.66
CA ASP A 31 7.08 20.42 -5.11
C ASP A 31 8.35 20.20 -5.95
N PHE A 32 9.49 19.89 -5.31
CA PHE A 32 10.74 19.60 -6.02
C PHE A 32 10.55 18.44 -7.01
N LYS A 33 11.06 18.65 -8.21
CA LYS A 33 11.11 17.66 -9.29
C LYS A 33 12.53 17.61 -9.85
N PRO A 34 13.17 16.42 -9.93
CA PRO A 34 14.48 16.32 -10.57
C PRO A 34 14.41 16.57 -12.08
N HIS A 35 13.26 16.36 -12.70
CA HIS A 35 12.97 16.66 -14.10
C HIS A 35 11.47 16.98 -14.26
N GLU A 36 11.08 17.79 -15.26
CA GLU A 36 9.68 18.23 -15.45
C GLU A 36 8.68 17.06 -15.60
N LYS A 37 9.13 15.98 -16.25
CA LYS A 37 8.36 14.74 -16.44
C LYS A 37 8.21 13.89 -15.17
N SER A 38 8.97 14.18 -14.12
CA SER A 38 8.91 13.42 -12.86
C SER A 38 7.73 13.84 -11.99
N MET A 39 7.26 12.92 -11.15
CA MET A 39 6.39 13.25 -10.01
C MET A 39 7.16 14.15 -9.01
N SER A 40 6.43 14.99 -8.29
CA SER A 40 7.04 15.80 -7.22
C SER A 40 7.44 14.93 -6.03
N LEU A 41 8.35 15.43 -5.20
CA LEU A 41 8.76 14.78 -3.96
C LEU A 41 7.54 14.43 -3.08
N LYS A 42 6.59 15.34 -2.93
CA LYS A 42 5.33 15.11 -2.20
C LYS A 42 4.54 13.95 -2.78
N ALA A 43 4.35 13.90 -4.09
CA ALA A 43 3.61 12.82 -4.73
C ALA A 43 4.28 11.46 -4.53
N LEU A 44 5.62 11.41 -4.59
CA LEU A 44 6.38 10.19 -4.33
C LEU A 44 6.29 9.75 -2.86
N ALA A 45 6.43 10.70 -1.92
CA ALA A 45 6.29 10.41 -0.48
C ALA A 45 4.88 9.91 -0.13
N SER A 46 3.84 10.55 -0.68
CA SER A 46 2.46 10.09 -0.57
C SER A 46 2.28 8.68 -1.11
N HIS A 47 2.82 8.39 -2.29
CA HIS A 47 2.72 7.07 -2.90
C HIS A 47 3.34 5.99 -2.01
N VAL A 48 4.53 6.23 -1.45
CA VAL A 48 5.21 5.30 -0.53
C VAL A 48 4.39 5.09 0.75
N ALA A 49 3.86 6.15 1.36
CA ALA A 49 3.07 6.05 2.58
C ALA A 49 1.76 5.28 2.39
N GLU A 50 1.19 5.33 1.18
CA GLU A 50 -0.09 4.68 0.86
C GLU A 50 0.03 3.17 0.58
N ILE A 51 1.24 2.63 0.36
CA ILE A 51 1.45 1.20 0.05
C ILE A 51 0.86 0.30 1.14
N ASN A 52 0.96 0.68 2.42
CA ASN A 52 0.36 -0.09 3.52
C ASN A 52 -1.17 -0.20 3.43
N GLY A 53 -1.84 0.66 2.65
CA GLY A 53 -3.27 0.56 2.38
C GLY A 53 -3.65 -0.56 1.41
N TRP A 54 -2.70 -1.07 0.62
CA TRP A 54 -2.95 -2.09 -0.39
C TRP A 54 -3.37 -3.44 0.19
N TRP A 55 -3.07 -3.70 1.46
CA TRP A 55 -3.57 -4.90 2.16
C TRP A 55 -5.09 -5.04 2.09
N LYS A 56 -5.83 -3.92 2.14
CA LYS A 56 -7.29 -3.93 1.94
C LYS A 56 -7.65 -4.38 0.53
N GLU A 57 -7.04 -3.77 -0.49
CA GLU A 57 -7.38 -4.03 -1.89
C GLU A 57 -6.93 -5.42 -2.36
N CYS A 58 -5.81 -5.93 -1.85
CA CYS A 58 -5.26 -7.22 -2.24
C CYS A 58 -5.82 -8.41 -1.44
N LEU A 59 -6.20 -8.21 -0.17
CA LEU A 59 -6.60 -9.32 0.70
C LEU A 59 -8.10 -9.34 1.01
N VAL A 60 -8.74 -8.17 1.17
CA VAL A 60 -10.18 -8.07 1.46
C VAL A 60 -11.00 -8.13 0.18
N GLN A 61 -10.62 -7.41 -0.87
CA GLN A 61 -11.27 -7.49 -2.18
C GLN A 61 -10.75 -8.71 -2.96
N ASP A 62 -11.53 -9.17 -3.94
CA ASP A 62 -11.13 -10.26 -4.86
C ASP A 62 -10.64 -9.71 -6.22
N GLU A 63 -10.72 -8.41 -6.44
CA GLU A 63 -10.23 -7.77 -7.67
C GLU A 63 -9.84 -6.31 -7.48
N LEU A 64 -8.98 -5.82 -8.36
CA LEU A 64 -8.75 -4.41 -8.62
C LEU A 64 -9.06 -4.12 -10.09
N ASP A 65 -9.98 -3.20 -10.34
CA ASP A 65 -10.42 -2.80 -11.68
C ASP A 65 -10.15 -1.31 -11.89
N PHE A 66 -9.13 -1.00 -12.70
CA PHE A 66 -8.71 0.37 -13.01
C PHE A 66 -9.71 1.16 -13.87
N SER A 67 -10.74 0.51 -14.41
CA SER A 67 -11.83 1.22 -15.11
C SER A 67 -12.82 1.86 -14.13
N LYS A 68 -12.82 1.43 -12.86
CA LYS A 68 -13.69 1.96 -11.81
C LYS A 68 -13.05 3.19 -11.17
N ASP A 69 -13.89 4.04 -10.60
CA ASP A 69 -13.42 5.19 -9.82
C ASP A 69 -12.70 4.72 -8.55
N MET A 70 -11.42 5.08 -8.45
CA MET A 70 -10.55 4.77 -7.31
C MET A 70 -10.51 5.90 -6.28
N GLY A 71 -11.28 6.97 -6.51
CA GLY A 71 -11.29 8.17 -5.67
C GLY A 71 -10.06 9.05 -5.90
N ALA A 72 -10.14 10.25 -5.32
CA ALA A 72 -9.02 11.20 -5.37
C ALA A 72 -7.94 10.81 -4.36
N PRO A 73 -6.65 10.89 -4.72
CA PRO A 73 -5.55 10.71 -3.77
C PRO A 73 -5.66 11.69 -2.61
N LYS A 74 -5.47 11.19 -1.39
CA LYS A 74 -5.44 12.02 -0.20
C LYS A 74 -4.29 13.03 -0.31
N GLN A 75 -4.54 14.27 0.07
CA GLN A 75 -3.53 15.32 0.07
C GLN A 75 -2.96 15.47 1.48
N TYR A 76 -1.66 15.74 1.55
CA TYR A 76 -0.94 15.93 2.80
C TYR A 76 -0.17 17.23 2.75
N HIS A 77 -0.06 17.90 3.90
CA HIS A 77 0.48 19.25 3.97
C HIS A 77 1.72 19.35 4.86
N SER A 78 2.07 18.26 5.57
CA SER A 78 3.24 18.18 6.43
C SER A 78 3.83 16.77 6.50
N THR A 79 5.06 16.68 7.00
CA THR A 79 5.74 15.41 7.29
C THR A 79 4.96 14.62 8.33
N GLU A 80 4.44 15.31 9.35
CA GLU A 80 3.63 14.74 10.42
C GLU A 80 2.34 14.10 9.86
N ASP A 81 1.68 14.74 8.89
CA ASP A 81 0.47 14.19 8.26
C ASP A 81 0.74 12.87 7.53
N ILE A 82 1.84 12.81 6.75
CA ILE A 82 2.20 11.60 5.99
C ILE A 82 2.60 10.47 6.93
N VAL A 83 3.39 10.77 7.97
CA VAL A 83 3.80 9.78 8.96
C VAL A 83 2.60 9.25 9.74
N ALA A 84 1.69 10.12 10.18
CA ALA A 84 0.46 9.73 10.87
C ALA A 84 -0.43 8.84 10.00
N TRP A 85 -0.51 9.15 8.70
CA TRP A 85 -1.27 8.33 7.75
C TRP A 85 -0.65 6.95 7.54
N HIS A 86 0.67 6.88 7.38
CA HIS A 86 1.40 5.61 7.28
C HIS A 86 1.15 4.71 8.50
N ASP A 87 1.20 5.30 9.70
CA ASP A 87 0.90 4.60 10.96
C ASP A 87 -0.56 4.10 11.00
N GLU A 88 -1.52 4.92 10.57
CA GLU A 88 -2.94 4.53 10.49
C GLU A 88 -3.14 3.34 9.54
N LEU A 89 -2.48 3.36 8.38
CA LEU A 89 -2.55 2.27 7.41
C LEU A 89 -1.88 1.00 7.93
N LEU A 90 -0.77 1.12 8.66
CA LEU A 90 -0.11 -0.03 9.28
C LEU A 90 -1.02 -0.73 10.30
N VAL A 91 -1.72 0.04 11.15
CA VAL A 91 -2.69 -0.52 12.11
C VAL A 91 -3.84 -1.23 11.38
N LYS A 92 -4.33 -0.67 10.27
CA LYS A 92 -5.36 -1.34 9.45
C LYS A 92 -4.83 -2.63 8.83
N ALA A 93 -3.60 -2.63 8.32
CA ALA A 93 -2.98 -3.83 7.78
C ALA A 93 -2.82 -4.93 8.84
N GLU A 94 -2.40 -4.57 10.06
CA GLU A 94 -2.33 -5.49 11.21
C GLU A 94 -3.69 -6.14 11.50
N GLN A 95 -4.76 -5.32 11.53
CA GLN A 95 -6.11 -5.80 11.77
C GLN A 95 -6.60 -6.72 10.66
N ILE A 96 -6.32 -6.38 9.39
CA ILE A 96 -6.69 -7.22 8.25
C ILE A 96 -5.97 -8.57 8.34
N LEU A 97 -4.65 -8.57 8.53
CA LEU A 97 -3.85 -9.78 8.65
C LEU A 97 -4.32 -10.65 9.82
N SER A 98 -4.54 -10.07 11.00
CA SER A 98 -4.96 -10.79 12.20
C SER A 98 -6.33 -11.46 12.06
N ASN A 99 -7.22 -10.90 11.23
CA ASN A 99 -8.56 -11.43 10.99
C ASN A 99 -8.65 -12.30 9.72
N THR A 100 -7.55 -12.46 8.97
CA THR A 100 -7.56 -13.23 7.72
C THR A 100 -7.18 -14.69 8.00
N PRO A 101 -8.07 -15.65 7.73
CA PRO A 101 -7.75 -17.07 7.84
C PRO A 101 -6.85 -17.53 6.68
N ASP A 102 -6.02 -18.55 6.90
CA ASP A 102 -5.00 -19.00 5.93
C ASP A 102 -5.64 -19.40 4.58
N GLU A 103 -6.85 -19.94 4.57
CA GLU A 103 -7.57 -20.32 3.35
C GLU A 103 -7.90 -19.14 2.44
N ALA A 104 -8.00 -17.92 3.00
CA ALA A 104 -8.26 -16.72 2.20
C ALA A 104 -7.07 -16.37 1.29
N PHE A 105 -5.84 -16.71 1.69
CA PHE A 105 -4.64 -16.43 0.90
C PHE A 105 -4.55 -17.29 -0.37
N ALA A 106 -5.20 -18.46 -0.38
CA ALA A 106 -5.28 -19.34 -1.55
C ALA A 106 -6.35 -18.90 -2.57
N LYS A 107 -7.24 -17.96 -2.21
CA LYS A 107 -8.30 -17.49 -3.11
C LYS A 107 -7.72 -16.73 -4.29
N PRO A 108 -8.34 -16.82 -5.49
CA PRO A 108 -7.92 -16.04 -6.64
C PRO A 108 -8.21 -14.55 -6.43
N TRP A 109 -7.34 -13.71 -6.97
CA TRP A 109 -7.50 -12.27 -7.06
C TRP A 109 -7.13 -11.78 -8.44
N THR A 110 -7.90 -10.85 -9.00
CA THR A 110 -7.76 -10.39 -10.40
C THR A 110 -7.41 -8.92 -10.51
N MET A 111 -6.40 -8.59 -11.31
CA MET A 111 -6.12 -7.21 -11.74
C MET A 111 -6.65 -7.01 -13.16
N ARG A 112 -7.44 -5.95 -13.38
CA ARG A 112 -8.06 -5.67 -14.68
C ARG A 112 -8.27 -4.18 -14.93
N ASN A 113 -8.65 -3.87 -16.16
CA ASN A 113 -9.16 -2.56 -16.58
C ASN A 113 -10.39 -2.80 -17.48
N GLY A 114 -11.56 -2.83 -16.86
CA GLY A 114 -12.82 -3.17 -17.49
C GLY A 114 -12.83 -4.62 -17.96
N GLU A 115 -12.89 -4.82 -19.27
CA GLU A 115 -12.86 -6.15 -19.90
C GLU A 115 -11.43 -6.71 -20.05
N ILE A 116 -10.40 -5.86 -19.94
CA ILE A 116 -9.01 -6.28 -20.10
C ILE A 116 -8.50 -6.84 -18.78
N ILE A 117 -8.34 -8.16 -18.70
CA ILE A 117 -7.70 -8.83 -17.56
C ILE A 117 -6.19 -8.80 -17.74
N TYR A 118 -5.46 -8.26 -16.76
CA TYR A 118 -4.00 -8.31 -16.74
C TYR A 118 -3.50 -9.64 -16.20
N PHE A 119 -4.03 -10.09 -15.06
CA PHE A 119 -3.74 -11.41 -14.50
C PHE A 119 -4.75 -11.81 -13.41
N THR A 120 -4.77 -13.10 -13.08
CA THR A 120 -5.41 -13.66 -11.89
C THR A 120 -4.40 -14.55 -11.16
N LEU A 121 -4.14 -14.26 -9.89
CA LEU A 121 -3.17 -14.98 -9.05
C LEU A 121 -3.77 -15.25 -7.65
N PRO A 122 -3.25 -16.23 -6.90
CA PRO A 122 -3.61 -16.39 -5.49
C PRO A 122 -3.29 -15.13 -4.68
N LYS A 123 -4.15 -14.77 -3.73
CA LYS A 123 -3.97 -13.59 -2.86
C LYS A 123 -2.63 -13.57 -2.15
N GLU A 124 -2.09 -14.72 -1.74
CA GLU A 124 -0.74 -14.84 -1.16
C GLU A 124 0.34 -14.24 -2.05
N GLN A 125 0.30 -14.56 -3.36
CA GLN A 125 1.28 -14.07 -4.32
C GLN A 125 1.10 -12.58 -4.61
N VAL A 126 -0.16 -12.12 -4.63
CA VAL A 126 -0.50 -10.71 -4.82
C VAL A 126 0.03 -9.88 -3.65
N VAL A 127 -0.28 -10.22 -2.40
CA VAL A 127 0.19 -9.44 -1.24
C VAL A 127 1.71 -9.46 -1.09
N ARG A 128 2.36 -10.58 -1.41
CA ARG A 128 3.83 -10.67 -1.43
C ARG A 128 4.47 -9.70 -2.42
N THR A 129 3.81 -9.44 -3.55
CA THR A 129 4.37 -8.65 -4.66
C THR A 129 4.05 -7.16 -4.54
N TRP A 130 2.89 -6.82 -3.98
CA TRP A 130 2.35 -5.46 -4.00
C TRP A 130 2.24 -4.80 -2.62
N CYS A 131 2.35 -5.57 -1.53
CA CYS A 131 2.18 -5.06 -0.16
C CYS A 131 3.46 -5.17 0.71
N LEU A 132 4.53 -5.78 0.19
CA LEU A 132 5.84 -5.95 0.79
C LEU A 132 6.92 -5.57 -0.23
#